data_AF-A0A3S3Q8L2-F1
#
_entry.id   AF-A0A3S3Q8L2-F1
#
_cell.length_a   1.000
_cell.length_b   1.000
_cell.length_c   1.000
_cell.angle_alpha   90.00
_cell.angle_beta   90.00
_cell.angle_gamma   90.00
#
_symmetry.space_group_name_H-M   'P 1'
#
loop_
_entity.id
_entity.type
_entity.pdbx_description
1 polymer ?
#
loop_
_entity_poly.entity_id
_entity_poly.type
_entity_poly.pdbx_seq_one_letter_code
_entity_poly.pdbx_strand_id
1 'polypeptide(L)'
;MFVSLQPNQSAFKLWRFSPPKFVVVKPINLKNDRLHIASDIALEISSVTIDDTGTYYCIYNRKVETKYTLDVVVDEPQRIIVDSHSGIKSNGKALKEWTLEKNNLKLETRWSEWSSCSTCDRVGLRKKIGICTVSKLNADQETKPSNIPVFHSKENSLGIPCRSYLLPKSIANLEKVKKRHSETMYGFCNVSCPDKGIETVTDPSGKLIETIDRSKNLYSFRQKLPPLPKFVRRETVFEDKGSKIVLACP
;
A
#
# COMPACT_ATOMS: atom_id res chain seq x y z
N MET A 1 -5.14 -32.59 17.19
CA MET A 1 -4.00 -33.03 16.37
C MET A 1 -3.74 -31.93 15.36
N PHE A 2 -2.80 -31.02 15.66
CA PHE A 2 -2.46 -29.90 14.78
C PHE A 2 -1.54 -30.42 13.67
N VAL A 3 -2.05 -30.44 12.44
CA VAL A 3 -1.24 -30.81 11.27
C VAL A 3 -0.36 -29.62 10.90
N SER A 4 0.92 -29.72 11.25
CA SER A 4 1.98 -28.87 10.72
C SER A 4 2.10 -29.13 9.22
N LEU A 5 1.77 -28.12 8.41
CA LEU A 5 2.01 -28.14 6.97
C LEU A 5 3.52 -27.99 6.73
N GLN A 6 4.13 -28.96 6.04
CA GLN A 6 5.53 -28.87 5.66
C GLN A 6 5.76 -27.63 4.75
N PRO A 7 6.74 -26.75 5.08
CA PRO A 7 6.84 -25.40 4.52
C PRO A 7 7.13 -25.33 3.02
N ASN A 8 7.62 -26.40 2.39
CA ASN A 8 8.27 -26.29 1.08
C ASN A 8 7.54 -26.94 -0.10
N GLN A 9 6.31 -27.46 0.05
CA GLN A 9 5.50 -27.92 -1.10
C GLN A 9 4.06 -27.40 -1.10
N SER A 10 3.55 -26.99 0.07
CA SER A 10 2.17 -26.49 0.20
C SER A 10 2.05 -25.00 -0.15
N ALA A 11 3.05 -24.18 0.21
CA ALA A 11 3.02 -22.74 -0.01
C ALA A 11 3.01 -22.34 -1.50
N PHE A 12 3.65 -23.13 -2.37
CA PHE A 12 3.65 -22.95 -3.82
C PHE A 12 2.25 -23.00 -4.46
N LYS A 13 1.28 -23.67 -3.80
CA LYS A 13 -0.10 -23.76 -4.28
C LYS A 13 -0.98 -22.62 -3.79
N LEU A 14 -0.50 -21.87 -2.80
CA LEU A 14 -1.24 -20.85 -2.07
C LEU A 14 -1.45 -19.61 -2.94
N TRP A 15 -0.38 -19.07 -3.51
CA TRP A 15 -0.45 -17.86 -4.31
C TRP A 15 -0.70 -18.14 -5.79
N ARG A 16 -1.67 -17.42 -6.35
CA ARG A 16 -1.97 -17.38 -7.78
C ARG A 16 -1.91 -15.97 -8.31
N PHE A 17 -1.60 -15.84 -9.59
CA PHE A 17 -1.50 -14.56 -10.28
C PHE A 17 -2.34 -14.57 -11.56
N SER A 18 -3.04 -13.48 -11.80
CA SER A 18 -3.75 -13.21 -13.06
C SER A 18 -3.24 -11.91 -13.66
N PRO A 19 -2.61 -11.94 -14.84
CA PRO A 19 -2.15 -10.73 -15.50
C PRO A 19 -3.32 -9.89 -16.04
N PRO A 20 -3.15 -8.58 -16.26
CA PRO A 20 -4.23 -7.66 -16.68
C PRO A 20 -4.91 -8.04 -17.98
N LYS A 21 -4.15 -8.60 -18.93
CA LYS A 21 -4.61 -8.88 -20.29
C LYS A 21 -5.32 -10.23 -20.42
N PHE A 22 -5.20 -11.12 -19.43
CA PHE A 22 -5.74 -12.47 -19.51
C PHE A 22 -6.47 -12.83 -18.22
N VAL A 23 -7.70 -13.35 -18.35
CA VAL A 23 -8.45 -13.91 -17.22
C VAL A 23 -7.97 -15.35 -16.95
N VAL A 24 -6.66 -15.53 -16.89
CA VAL A 24 -6.01 -16.81 -16.63
C VAL A 24 -5.33 -16.73 -15.29
N VAL A 25 -5.89 -17.45 -14.32
CA VAL A 25 -5.30 -17.60 -12.99
C VAL A 25 -4.23 -18.68 -13.06
N LYS A 26 -2.96 -18.28 -13.01
CA LYS A 26 -1.81 -19.20 -13.05
C LYS A 26 -1.11 -19.29 -11.69
N PRO A 27 -0.45 -20.43 -11.38
CA PRO A 27 0.45 -20.48 -10.24
C PRO A 27 1.58 -19.45 -10.39
N ILE A 28 2.04 -18.90 -9.28
CA ILE A 28 3.20 -18.01 -9.29
C ILE A 28 4.47 -18.82 -9.57
N ASN A 29 5.34 -18.28 -10.44
CA ASN A 29 6.62 -18.89 -10.74
C ASN A 29 7.68 -18.42 -9.75
N LEU A 30 7.90 -19.19 -8.69
CA LEU A 30 8.93 -18.93 -7.67
C LEU A 30 10.36 -19.28 -8.12
N LYS A 31 10.58 -19.71 -9.37
CA LYS A 31 11.93 -19.81 -9.95
C LYS A 31 12.55 -18.45 -10.30
N ASN A 32 11.76 -17.38 -10.14
CA ASN A 32 12.23 -16.02 -10.29
C ASN A 32 12.78 -15.55 -8.93
N ASP A 33 14.08 -15.23 -8.87
CA ASP A 33 14.77 -14.81 -7.64
C ASP A 33 14.18 -13.55 -7.00
N ARG A 34 13.34 -12.80 -7.73
CA ARG A 34 12.59 -11.65 -7.20
C ARG A 34 11.39 -12.03 -6.33
N LEU A 35 10.84 -13.23 -6.51
CA LEU A 35 9.60 -13.69 -5.85
C LEU A 35 9.94 -14.69 -4.75
N HIS A 36 9.64 -14.32 -3.51
CA HIS A 36 9.94 -15.12 -2.32
C HIS A 36 8.67 -15.30 -1.48
N ILE A 37 8.45 -16.50 -0.93
CA ILE A 37 7.41 -16.70 0.08
C ILE A 37 8.08 -16.71 1.44
N ALA A 38 7.73 -15.74 2.28
CA ALA A 38 8.24 -15.63 3.64
C ALA A 38 7.71 -16.76 4.55
N SER A 39 8.32 -16.92 5.72
CA SER A 39 7.97 -17.96 6.69
C SER A 39 6.53 -17.85 7.20
N ASP A 40 5.96 -16.64 7.17
CA ASP A 40 4.58 -16.31 7.51
C ASP A 40 3.65 -16.36 6.28
N ILE A 41 4.02 -17.13 5.25
CA ILE A 41 3.28 -17.33 3.99
C ILE A 41 3.00 -16.08 3.15
N ALA A 42 3.55 -14.92 3.54
CA ALA A 42 3.47 -13.70 2.75
C ALA A 42 4.27 -13.83 1.46
N LEU A 43 3.73 -13.28 0.36
CA LEU A 43 4.45 -13.17 -0.91
C LEU A 43 5.24 -11.87 -0.94
N GLU A 44 6.54 -11.99 -1.10
CA GLU A 44 7.47 -10.87 -1.22
C GLU A 44 7.94 -10.74 -2.67
N ILE A 45 7.76 -9.56 -3.25
CA ILE A 45 8.20 -9.23 -4.61
C ILE A 45 9.30 -8.18 -4.50
N SER A 46 10.53 -8.56 -4.79
CA SER A 46 11.70 -7.68 -4.81
C SER A 46 11.88 -7.07 -6.19
N SER A 47 12.37 -5.82 -6.27
CA SER A 47 12.64 -5.15 -7.54
C SER A 47 11.43 -5.18 -8.48
N VAL A 48 10.32 -4.59 -8.03
CA VAL A 48 9.04 -4.58 -8.74
C VAL A 48 9.16 -3.89 -10.11
N THR A 49 8.53 -4.49 -11.12
CA THR A 49 8.53 -4.07 -12.53
C THR A 49 7.10 -3.99 -13.07
N ILE A 50 6.92 -3.36 -14.22
CA ILE A 50 5.57 -3.22 -14.83
C ILE A 50 4.89 -4.57 -15.12
N ASP A 51 5.68 -5.62 -15.38
CA ASP A 51 5.19 -6.97 -15.66
C ASP A 51 4.59 -7.67 -14.43
N ASP A 52 4.87 -7.15 -13.23
CA ASP A 52 4.30 -7.66 -11.98
C ASP A 52 2.87 -7.13 -11.75
N THR A 53 2.39 -6.18 -12.57
CA THR A 53 1.00 -5.68 -12.53
C THR A 53 0.01 -6.82 -12.73
N GLY A 54 -1.05 -6.86 -11.93
CA GLY A 54 -2.14 -7.82 -12.04
C GLY A 54 -2.82 -8.13 -10.71
N THR A 55 -3.61 -9.20 -10.70
CA THR A 55 -4.31 -9.65 -9.50
C THR A 55 -3.60 -10.84 -8.87
N TYR A 56 -3.27 -10.72 -7.59
CA TYR A 56 -2.70 -11.78 -6.77
C TYR A 56 -3.78 -12.35 -5.86
N TYR A 57 -3.89 -13.67 -5.80
CA TYR A 57 -4.86 -14.38 -4.97
C TYR A 57 -4.10 -15.26 -4.01
N CYS A 58 -4.42 -15.15 -2.73
CA CYS A 58 -4.08 -16.20 -1.79
C CYS A 58 -5.24 -17.20 -1.71
N ILE A 59 -4.95 -18.46 -1.96
CA ILE A 59 -5.91 -19.56 -1.97
C ILE A 59 -5.48 -20.60 -0.95
N TYR A 60 -6.31 -20.81 0.07
CA TYR A 60 -6.14 -21.87 1.06
C TYR A 60 -7.38 -22.76 1.06
N ASN A 61 -7.21 -24.09 1.12
CA ASN A 61 -8.31 -25.06 1.10
C ASN A 61 -9.36 -24.82 -0.02
N ARG A 62 -8.90 -24.45 -1.22
CA ARG A 62 -9.74 -24.13 -2.41
C ARG A 62 -10.65 -22.90 -2.23
N LYS A 63 -10.40 -22.07 -1.22
CA LYS A 63 -11.09 -20.80 -0.99
C LYS A 63 -10.10 -19.65 -1.18
N VAL A 64 -10.57 -18.56 -1.79
CA VAL A 64 -9.79 -17.31 -1.84
C VAL A 64 -9.86 -16.66 -0.46
N GLU A 65 -8.74 -16.63 0.25
CA GLU A 65 -8.65 -15.97 1.56
C GLU A 65 -8.41 -14.48 1.42
N THR A 66 -7.56 -14.08 0.46
CA THR A 66 -7.32 -12.68 0.16
C THR A 66 -6.99 -12.47 -1.31
N LYS A 67 -7.20 -11.24 -1.76
CA LYS A 67 -6.99 -10.79 -3.14
C LYS A 67 -6.36 -9.40 -3.12
N TYR A 68 -5.25 -9.26 -3.83
CA TYR A 68 -4.56 -7.99 -4.05
C TYR A 68 -4.60 -7.63 -5.53
N THR A 69 -4.86 -6.36 -5.83
CA THR A 69 -4.66 -5.79 -7.18
C THR A 69 -3.42 -4.91 -7.10
N LEU A 70 -2.38 -5.27 -7.87
CA LEU A 70 -1.15 -4.51 -7.96
C LEU A 70 -1.12 -3.76 -9.28
N ASP A 71 -1.00 -2.44 -9.21
CA ASP A 71 -0.81 -1.54 -10.35
C ASP A 71 0.59 -0.92 -10.27
N VAL A 72 1.48 -1.29 -11.19
CA VAL A 72 2.81 -0.68 -11.28
C VAL A 72 2.79 0.38 -12.38
N VAL A 73 2.81 1.64 -11.98
CA VAL A 73 2.72 2.79 -12.89
C VAL A 73 4.08 3.46 -12.99
N VAL A 74 4.64 3.50 -14.20
CA VAL A 74 5.97 4.09 -14.46
C VAL A 74 5.88 5.62 -14.58
N ASP A 75 4.85 6.13 -15.26
CA ASP A 75 4.69 7.55 -15.57
C ASP A 75 3.40 8.11 -14.96
N GLU A 76 3.35 8.19 -13.63
CA GLU A 76 2.23 8.83 -12.94
C GLU A 76 2.40 10.35 -12.98
N PRO A 77 1.48 11.12 -13.60
CA PRO A 77 1.59 12.57 -13.60
C PRO A 77 1.35 13.09 -12.19
N GLN A 78 2.36 13.77 -11.64
CA GLN A 78 2.34 14.25 -10.26
C GLN A 78 2.40 15.77 -10.16
N ARG A 79 1.68 16.30 -9.17
CA ARG A 79 1.78 17.68 -8.72
C ARG A 79 2.36 17.71 -7.31
N ILE A 80 3.39 18.52 -7.09
CA ILE A 80 4.01 18.66 -5.77
C ILE A 80 3.36 19.82 -5.01
N ILE A 81 2.97 19.55 -3.76
CA ILE A 81 2.43 20.52 -2.80
C ILE A 81 3.38 20.58 -1.61
N VAL A 82 3.68 21.80 -1.15
CA VAL A 82 4.42 22.03 0.09
C VAL A 82 3.48 22.65 1.10
N ASP A 83 3.24 21.95 2.20
CA ASP A 83 2.37 22.37 3.29
C ASP A 83 3.08 23.37 4.20
N SER A 84 3.04 24.64 3.80
CA SER A 84 3.62 25.75 4.55
C SER A 84 2.68 26.16 5.69
N HIS A 85 2.97 25.71 6.91
CA HIS A 85 2.27 26.20 8.10
C HIS A 85 2.65 27.67 8.45
N SER A 86 3.63 28.27 7.76
CA SER A 86 4.39 29.43 8.21
C SER A 86 4.30 30.69 7.32
N GLY A 87 3.25 30.84 6.51
CA GLY A 87 3.07 32.06 5.68
C GLY A 87 4.04 32.20 4.50
N ILE A 88 4.92 31.22 4.27
CA ILE A 88 5.68 31.06 3.03
C ILE A 88 4.67 30.71 1.94
N LYS A 89 4.69 31.40 0.79
CA LYS A 89 3.80 31.10 -0.34
C LYS A 89 3.94 29.63 -0.74
N SER A 90 2.98 28.77 -0.35
CA SER A 90 2.92 27.40 -0.85
C SER A 90 2.47 27.40 -2.30
N ASN A 91 3.02 26.48 -3.10
CA ASN A 91 2.64 26.26 -4.50
C ASN A 91 1.28 25.55 -4.67
N GLY A 92 0.37 25.78 -3.72
CA GLY A 92 -1.06 25.62 -3.91
C GLY A 92 -1.72 24.53 -3.06
N LYS A 93 -3.04 24.69 -2.88
CA LYS A 93 -3.91 23.75 -2.18
C LYS A 93 -4.10 22.47 -3.01
N ALA A 94 -4.45 21.38 -2.32
CA ALA A 94 -4.86 20.13 -2.96
C ALA A 94 -5.99 20.36 -3.98
N LEU A 95 -6.01 19.58 -5.04
CA LEU A 95 -7.06 19.64 -6.05
C LEU A 95 -8.40 19.32 -5.42
N LYS A 96 -9.38 20.19 -5.65
CA LYS A 96 -10.77 19.90 -5.33
C LYS A 96 -11.27 18.70 -6.14
N GLU A 97 -12.31 18.07 -5.62
CA GLU A 97 -13.02 16.99 -6.31
C GLU A 97 -13.60 17.49 -7.64
N TRP A 98 -13.55 16.65 -8.66
CA TRP A 98 -14.15 16.94 -9.97
C TRP A 98 -15.35 16.01 -10.18
N THR A 99 -16.52 16.57 -10.41
CA THR A 99 -17.72 15.82 -10.77
C THR A 99 -17.89 15.78 -12.29
N LEU A 100 -18.20 14.59 -12.80
CA LEU A 100 -18.58 14.34 -14.18
C LEU A 100 -19.98 13.74 -14.16
N GLU A 101 -20.96 14.60 -13.91
CA GLU A 101 -22.38 14.21 -13.77
C GLU A 101 -22.89 13.43 -14.98
N LYS A 102 -22.54 13.88 -16.20
CA LYS A 102 -22.90 13.19 -17.46
C LYS A 102 -22.39 11.75 -17.54
N ASN A 103 -21.31 11.44 -16.82
CA ASN A 103 -20.69 10.13 -16.79
C ASN A 103 -21.06 9.31 -15.54
N ASN A 104 -21.79 9.92 -14.58
CA ASN A 104 -21.99 9.40 -13.24
C ASN A 104 -20.65 9.10 -12.51
N LEU A 105 -19.65 9.95 -12.69
CA LEU A 105 -18.32 9.77 -12.11
C LEU A 105 -17.93 10.93 -11.20
N LYS A 106 -17.15 10.61 -10.18
CA LYS A 106 -16.45 11.54 -9.32
C LYS A 106 -14.96 11.24 -9.36
N LEU A 107 -14.14 12.27 -9.49
CA LEU A 107 -12.70 12.16 -9.37
C LEU A 107 -12.24 12.89 -8.11
N GLU A 108 -11.51 12.18 -7.28
CA GLU A 108 -10.95 12.71 -6.04
C GLU A 108 -9.47 12.34 -5.91
N THR A 109 -8.78 13.03 -5.01
CA THR A 109 -7.43 12.67 -4.59
C THR A 109 -7.55 11.83 -3.33
N ARG A 110 -7.24 10.54 -3.38
CA ARG A 110 -7.19 9.70 -2.18
C ARG A 110 -5.80 9.70 -1.60
N TRP A 111 -5.68 10.29 -0.42
CA TRP A 111 -4.42 10.45 0.30
C TRP A 111 -4.05 9.20 1.09
N SER A 112 -2.77 8.85 1.05
CA SER A 112 -2.13 7.97 2.02
C SER A 112 -2.03 8.66 3.38
N GLU A 113 -1.71 7.88 4.40
CA GLU A 113 -1.16 8.41 5.64
C GLU A 113 0.18 9.12 5.38
N TRP A 114 0.57 9.98 6.32
CA TRP A 114 1.90 10.59 6.31
C TRP A 114 2.98 9.53 6.53
N SER A 115 4.08 9.64 5.79
CA SER A 115 5.31 8.91 6.08
C SER A 115 5.82 9.25 7.47
N SER A 116 6.65 8.36 8.01
CA SER A 116 7.51 8.70 9.14
C SER A 116 8.35 9.94 8.82
N CYS A 117 8.74 10.66 9.88
CA CYS A 117 9.61 11.81 9.73
C CYS A 117 11.00 11.37 9.24
N SER A 118 11.59 12.10 8.31
CA SER A 118 12.90 11.79 7.74
C SER A 118 14.03 11.86 8.76
N THR A 119 13.83 12.64 9.83
CA THR A 119 14.79 12.81 10.93
C THR A 119 14.03 12.94 12.25
N CYS A 120 14.68 12.60 13.36
CA CYS A 120 14.22 12.89 14.72
C CYS A 120 15.19 13.85 15.44
N ASP A 121 14.72 14.51 16.50
CA ASP A 121 15.38 15.57 17.30
C ASP A 121 15.77 16.86 16.56
N ARG A 122 15.41 16.94 15.27
CA ARG A 122 15.59 18.12 14.42
C ARG A 122 14.49 18.16 13.36
N VAL A 123 14.28 19.35 12.78
CA VAL A 123 13.30 19.54 11.71
C VAL A 123 13.63 18.61 10.54
N GLY A 124 12.68 17.73 10.23
CA GLY A 124 12.70 16.81 9.11
C GLY A 124 11.53 17.05 8.15
N LEU A 125 11.45 16.18 7.15
CA LEU A 125 10.39 16.14 6.15
C LEU A 125 9.56 14.86 6.32
N ARG A 126 8.27 14.98 6.05
CA ARG A 126 7.35 13.86 5.83
C ARG A 126 6.62 14.09 4.53
N LYS A 127 6.20 13.01 3.88
CA LYS A 127 5.40 13.08 2.65
C LYS A 127 4.16 12.20 2.75
N LYS A 128 3.11 12.59 2.05
CA LYS A 128 1.97 11.70 1.76
C LYS A 128 1.65 11.78 0.28
N ILE A 129 1.12 10.69 -0.26
CA ILE A 129 0.88 10.52 -1.68
C ILE A 129 -0.64 10.46 -1.88
N GLY A 130 -1.13 11.31 -2.76
CA GLY A 130 -2.53 11.45 -3.12
C GLY A 130 -2.75 10.95 -4.53
N ILE A 131 -3.62 9.95 -4.69
CA ILE A 131 -3.83 9.32 -5.99
C ILE A 131 -5.13 9.79 -6.61
N CYS A 132 -5.07 10.10 -7.90
CA CYS A 132 -6.26 10.27 -8.71
C CYS A 132 -7.09 8.98 -8.67
N THR A 133 -8.29 9.08 -8.12
CA THR A 133 -9.21 7.96 -8.00
C THR A 133 -10.55 8.32 -8.60
N VAL A 134 -11.07 7.40 -9.41
CA VAL A 134 -12.40 7.48 -10.01
C VAL A 134 -13.37 6.65 -9.17
N SER A 135 -14.52 7.20 -8.81
CA SER A 135 -15.61 6.51 -8.15
C SER A 135 -16.95 6.86 -8.79
N LYS A 136 -17.99 6.06 -8.51
CA LYS A 136 -19.36 6.41 -8.91
C LYS A 136 -19.84 7.64 -8.13
N LEU A 137 -20.51 8.54 -8.82
CA LEU A 137 -21.20 9.66 -8.16
C LEU A 137 -22.48 9.16 -7.46
N ASN A 138 -23.30 8.40 -8.19
CA ASN A 138 -24.49 7.72 -7.70
C ASN A 138 -24.30 6.20 -7.82
N ALA A 139 -24.40 5.46 -6.72
CA ALA A 139 -24.12 4.02 -6.67
C ALA A 139 -25.09 3.20 -7.54
N ASP A 140 -26.36 3.60 -7.57
CA ASP A 140 -27.46 2.88 -8.23
C ASP A 140 -27.54 3.14 -9.74
N GLN A 141 -26.79 4.13 -10.24
CA GLN A 141 -26.77 4.46 -11.65
C GLN A 141 -25.57 3.82 -12.35
N GLU A 142 -25.75 3.52 -13.62
CA GLU A 142 -24.65 3.06 -14.47
C GLU A 142 -23.68 4.20 -14.78
N THR A 143 -22.45 3.82 -15.13
CA THR A 143 -21.41 4.77 -15.55
C THR A 143 -21.38 4.85 -17.07
N LYS A 144 -21.00 6.02 -17.60
CA LYS A 144 -20.86 6.26 -19.05
C LYS A 144 -19.43 6.70 -19.37
N PRO A 145 -18.86 6.36 -20.54
CA PRO A 145 -19.47 5.63 -21.66
C PRO A 145 -19.54 4.10 -21.49
N SER A 146 -18.93 3.55 -20.45
CA SER A 146 -18.97 2.12 -20.14
C SER A 146 -19.40 1.93 -18.71
N ASN A 147 -20.27 0.96 -18.47
CA ASN A 147 -20.53 0.51 -17.12
C ASN A 147 -19.26 -0.13 -16.55
N ILE A 148 -18.99 0.08 -15.27
CA ILE A 148 -17.84 -0.47 -14.53
C ILE A 148 -18.40 -1.39 -13.44
N PRO A 149 -18.61 -2.69 -13.73
CA PRO A 149 -19.15 -3.64 -12.76
C PRO A 149 -18.26 -3.79 -11.52
N VAL A 150 -16.95 -3.55 -11.70
CA VAL A 150 -15.93 -3.73 -10.67
C VAL A 150 -16.16 -2.81 -9.46
N PHE A 151 -16.84 -1.66 -9.62
CA PHE A 151 -17.19 -0.78 -8.49
C PHE A 151 -18.10 -1.43 -7.44
N HIS A 152 -18.86 -2.48 -7.79
CA HIS A 152 -19.73 -3.18 -6.84
C HIS A 152 -18.97 -4.16 -5.93
N SER A 153 -17.69 -4.41 -6.19
CA SER A 153 -16.86 -5.19 -5.27
C SER A 153 -16.58 -4.39 -4.00
N LYS A 154 -16.66 -5.03 -2.82
CA LYS A 154 -16.27 -4.42 -1.54
C LYS A 154 -14.88 -3.81 -1.61
N GLU A 155 -14.00 -4.45 -2.37
CA GLU A 155 -12.67 -3.96 -2.71
C GLU A 155 -12.78 -2.59 -3.39
N ASN A 156 -13.47 -2.40 -4.51
CA ASN A 156 -13.46 -1.11 -5.21
C ASN A 156 -14.53 -0.10 -4.77
N SER A 157 -15.13 -0.31 -3.60
CA SER A 157 -16.10 0.63 -2.98
C SER A 157 -15.55 2.04 -2.78
N LEU A 158 -14.23 2.17 -2.58
CA LEU A 158 -13.53 3.46 -2.41
C LEU A 158 -13.09 4.11 -3.72
N GLY A 159 -13.37 3.46 -4.86
CA GLY A 159 -12.95 3.87 -6.20
C GLY A 159 -11.78 3.08 -6.77
N ILE A 160 -11.43 3.38 -8.02
CA ILE A 160 -10.36 2.75 -8.81
C ILE A 160 -9.35 3.85 -9.19
N PRO A 161 -8.03 3.64 -9.02
CA PRO A 161 -7.02 4.59 -9.47
C PRO A 161 -7.16 4.92 -10.96
N CYS A 162 -6.98 6.18 -11.34
CA CYS A 162 -7.18 6.67 -12.70
C CYS A 162 -6.30 5.97 -13.75
N ARG A 163 -5.18 5.37 -13.33
CA ARG A 163 -4.20 4.67 -14.18
C ARG A 163 -4.22 3.16 -13.97
N SER A 164 -5.14 2.66 -13.16
CA SER A 164 -5.28 1.23 -12.93
C SER A 164 -5.72 0.51 -14.19
N TYR A 165 -5.22 -0.70 -14.41
CA TYR A 165 -5.69 -1.55 -15.52
C TYR A 165 -7.15 -1.97 -15.35
N LEU A 166 -7.70 -1.88 -14.12
CA LEU A 166 -9.10 -2.16 -13.83
C LEU A 166 -10.06 -1.07 -14.35
N LEU A 167 -9.55 0.12 -14.65
CA LEU A 167 -10.37 1.19 -15.20
C LEU A 167 -10.54 0.98 -16.71
N PRO A 168 -11.76 0.84 -17.25
CA PRO A 168 -11.96 0.67 -18.68
C PRO A 168 -11.35 1.81 -19.47
N LYS A 169 -10.69 1.48 -20.60
CA LYS A 169 -10.03 2.47 -21.47
C LYS A 169 -10.98 3.60 -21.89
N SER A 170 -12.26 3.32 -22.07
CA SER A 170 -13.27 4.32 -22.45
C SER A 170 -13.48 5.40 -21.37
N ILE A 171 -13.25 5.06 -20.10
CA ILE A 171 -13.33 5.97 -18.95
C ILE A 171 -11.96 6.58 -18.69
N ALA A 172 -10.89 5.76 -18.68
CA ALA A 172 -9.52 6.22 -18.53
C ALA A 172 -9.11 7.23 -19.61
N ASN A 173 -9.70 7.15 -20.81
CA ASN A 173 -9.45 8.07 -21.91
C ASN A 173 -10.27 9.37 -21.86
N LEU A 174 -11.19 9.53 -20.91
CA LEU A 174 -11.90 10.80 -20.74
C LEU A 174 -10.89 11.90 -20.42
N GLU A 175 -11.05 13.05 -21.08
CA GLU A 175 -10.07 14.14 -21.01
C GLU A 175 -9.81 14.62 -19.58
N LYS A 176 -10.85 14.71 -18.76
CA LYS A 176 -10.74 15.07 -17.34
C LYS A 176 -10.03 13.98 -16.51
N VAL A 177 -10.18 12.71 -16.85
CA VAL A 177 -9.52 11.60 -16.14
C VAL A 177 -8.02 11.59 -16.48
N LYS A 178 -7.67 11.70 -17.76
CA LYS A 178 -6.28 11.77 -18.22
C LYS A 178 -5.52 12.94 -17.59
N LYS A 179 -6.12 14.13 -17.60
CA LYS A 179 -5.48 15.37 -17.14
C LYS A 179 -5.37 15.51 -15.62
N ARG A 180 -6.15 14.75 -14.83
CA ARG A 180 -6.12 14.89 -13.38
C ARG A 180 -4.83 14.29 -12.82
N HIS A 181 -3.93 15.13 -12.32
CA HIS A 181 -2.68 14.67 -11.72
C HIS A 181 -2.95 14.01 -10.37
N SER A 182 -2.11 13.03 -10.03
CA SER A 182 -1.92 12.65 -8.62
C SER A 182 -1.10 13.73 -7.93
N GLU A 183 -1.13 13.77 -6.60
CA GLU A 183 -0.58 14.85 -5.80
C GLU A 183 0.37 14.29 -4.74
N THR A 184 1.55 14.89 -4.59
CA THR A 184 2.49 14.55 -3.52
C THR A 184 2.58 15.74 -2.60
N MET A 185 2.25 15.56 -1.32
CA MET A 185 2.29 16.62 -0.32
C MET A 185 3.47 16.40 0.62
N TYR A 186 4.31 17.43 0.74
CA TYR A 186 5.41 17.50 1.70
C TYR A 186 5.01 18.37 2.88
N GLY A 187 5.35 17.93 4.08
CA GLY A 187 5.20 18.71 5.30
C GLY A 187 6.48 18.62 6.13
N PHE A 188 6.71 19.66 6.94
CA PHE A 188 7.75 19.60 7.96
C PHE A 188 7.28 18.81 9.17
N CYS A 189 8.22 18.16 9.86
CA CYS A 189 7.97 17.44 11.10
C CYS A 189 9.14 17.64 12.07
N ASN A 190 8.87 17.55 13.37
CA ASN A 190 9.88 17.52 14.40
C ASN A 190 9.40 16.50 15.45
N VAL A 191 10.06 15.34 15.50
CA VAL A 191 9.69 14.22 16.37
C VAL A 191 10.90 13.83 17.21
N SER A 192 10.69 13.45 18.46
CA SER A 192 11.78 12.98 19.32
C SER A 192 12.26 11.60 18.88
N CYS A 193 13.57 11.34 18.94
CA CYS A 193 14.08 10.00 18.70
C CYS A 193 13.64 9.06 19.84
N PRO A 194 13.37 7.77 19.56
CA PRO A 194 13.23 6.78 20.63
C PRO A 194 14.48 6.81 21.51
N ASP A 195 14.31 6.77 22.83
CA ASP A 195 15.41 6.85 23.78
C ASP A 195 16.52 5.86 23.41
N LYS A 196 17.69 6.40 23.05
CA LYS A 196 18.94 5.65 22.86
C LYS A 196 19.59 5.36 24.21
N GLY A 197 18.77 5.16 25.24
CA GLY A 197 19.18 4.89 26.60
C GLY A 197 19.48 3.41 26.80
N ILE A 198 20.32 3.16 27.80
CA ILE A 198 20.44 1.85 28.40
C ILE A 198 19.14 1.55 29.15
N GLU A 199 18.44 0.48 28.78
CA GLU A 199 17.22 0.03 29.45
C GLU A 199 17.51 -1.16 30.35
N THR A 200 17.18 -1.07 31.64
CA THR A 200 17.34 -2.18 32.59
C THR A 200 16.07 -3.02 32.67
N VAL A 201 16.19 -4.32 32.40
CA VAL A 201 15.11 -5.29 32.59
C VAL A 201 15.21 -5.85 34.01
N THR A 202 14.14 -5.70 34.78
CA THR A 202 14.02 -6.23 36.14
C THR A 202 13.02 -7.38 36.21
N ASP A 203 13.19 -8.27 37.19
CA ASP A 203 12.21 -9.32 37.50
C ASP A 203 11.00 -8.75 38.27
N PRO A 204 9.92 -9.53 38.50
CA PRO A 204 8.76 -9.07 39.28
C PRO A 204 9.08 -8.67 40.73
N SER A 205 10.26 -9.02 41.25
CA SER A 205 10.76 -8.64 42.57
C SER A 205 11.67 -7.40 42.54
N GLY A 206 11.88 -6.80 41.36
CA GLY A 206 12.70 -5.59 41.18
C GLY A 206 14.20 -5.86 41.02
N LYS A 207 14.64 -7.12 40.94
CA LYS A 207 16.04 -7.47 40.75
C LYS A 207 16.45 -7.27 39.30
N LEU A 208 17.58 -6.57 39.08
CA LEU A 208 18.16 -6.36 37.76
C LEU A 208 18.51 -7.72 37.12
N ILE A 209 17.91 -8.01 35.96
CA ILE A 209 18.18 -9.20 35.16
C ILE A 209 19.18 -8.85 34.05
N GLU A 210 18.90 -7.79 33.29
CA GLU A 210 19.63 -7.47 32.07
C GLU A 210 19.66 -5.96 31.83
N THR A 211 20.64 -5.51 31.06
CA THR A 211 20.85 -4.11 30.69
C THR A 211 21.02 -4.04 29.18
N ILE A 212 20.05 -3.42 28.49
CA ILE A 212 19.92 -3.39 27.04
C ILE A 212 20.43 -2.05 26.52
N ASP A 213 21.42 -2.09 25.63
CA ASP A 213 21.83 -0.92 24.87
C ASP A 213 21.00 -0.82 23.57
N ARG A 214 19.93 -0.03 23.62
CA ARG A 214 19.04 0.17 22.47
C ARG A 214 19.72 0.90 21.31
N SER A 215 20.87 1.55 21.53
CA SER A 215 21.65 2.19 20.45
C SER A 215 22.32 1.19 19.49
N LYS A 216 22.43 -0.08 19.92
CA LYS A 216 23.00 -1.19 19.14
C LYS A 216 21.94 -2.10 18.51
N ASN A 217 20.67 -1.71 18.49
CA ASN A 217 19.54 -2.53 18.05
C ASN A 217 19.42 -3.87 18.81
N LEU A 218 19.84 -3.92 20.08
CA LEU A 218 19.67 -5.09 20.94
C LEU A 218 18.32 -5.02 21.65
N TYR A 219 17.65 -6.17 21.79
CA TYR A 219 16.37 -6.33 22.49
C TYR A 219 16.46 -7.53 23.45
N SER A 220 15.85 -7.43 24.63
CA SER A 220 15.77 -8.57 25.56
C SER A 220 14.59 -9.48 25.19
N PHE A 221 14.78 -10.79 25.27
CA PHE A 221 13.74 -11.80 25.07
C PHE A 221 12.57 -11.70 26.08
N ARG A 222 12.74 -10.94 27.16
CA ARG A 222 11.72 -10.74 28.20
C ARG A 222 10.99 -9.39 28.09
N GLN A 223 11.39 -8.54 27.14
CA GLN A 223 10.74 -7.28 26.88
C GLN A 223 9.44 -7.49 26.12
N LYS A 224 8.37 -6.75 26.45
CA LYS A 224 7.22 -6.64 25.55
C LYS A 224 7.70 -5.97 24.28
N LEU A 225 7.74 -6.72 23.18
CA LEU A 225 8.04 -6.16 21.86
C LEU A 225 7.14 -4.94 21.61
N PRO A 226 7.67 -3.84 21.04
CA PRO A 226 6.84 -2.71 20.66
C PRO A 226 5.69 -3.25 19.79
N PRO A 227 4.45 -2.76 20.00
CA PRO A 227 3.32 -3.23 19.23
C PRO A 227 3.66 -3.07 17.75
N LEU A 228 3.60 -4.17 17.01
CA LEU A 228 3.75 -4.11 15.55
C LEU A 228 2.82 -3.01 15.05
N PRO A 229 3.29 -2.10 14.18
CA PRO A 229 2.41 -1.16 13.53
C PRO A 229 1.25 -1.97 12.94
N LYS A 230 0.01 -1.52 13.19
CA LYS A 230 -1.19 -2.26 12.82
C LYS A 230 -1.06 -2.69 11.36
N PHE A 231 -1.19 -3.99 11.08
CA PHE A 231 -1.23 -4.50 9.71
C PHE A 231 -2.31 -3.76 8.95
N VAL A 232 -1.89 -3.00 7.94
CA VAL A 232 -2.73 -1.95 7.41
C VAL A 232 -3.78 -2.54 6.48
N ARG A 233 -5.01 -2.16 6.79
CA ARG A 233 -6.22 -2.43 6.05
C ARG A 233 -6.16 -1.61 4.76
N ARG A 234 -5.80 -2.26 3.65
CA ARG A 234 -5.69 -1.71 2.29
C ARG A 234 -4.75 -0.49 2.19
N GLU A 235 -3.47 -0.77 2.09
CA GLU A 235 -2.49 0.23 1.65
C GLU A 235 -2.42 0.25 0.13
N THR A 236 -2.64 1.41 -0.46
CA THR A 236 -1.98 1.70 -1.72
C THR A 236 -0.53 2.05 -1.36
N VAL A 237 0.33 1.04 -1.32
CA VAL A 237 1.76 1.17 -1.05
C VAL A 237 2.43 1.71 -2.32
N PHE A 238 2.93 2.94 -2.25
CA PHE A 238 3.73 3.54 -3.32
C PHE A 238 5.17 3.56 -2.88
N GLU A 239 5.94 2.68 -3.48
CA GLU A 239 7.35 2.51 -3.19
C GLU A 239 8.17 2.88 -4.42
N ASP A 240 9.39 3.33 -4.19
CA ASP A 240 10.29 3.71 -5.28
C ASP A 240 10.61 2.50 -6.19
N LYS A 241 10.99 2.75 -7.44
CA LYS A 241 11.38 1.70 -8.39
C LYS A 241 12.50 0.85 -7.77
N GLY A 242 12.29 -0.47 -7.71
CA GLY A 242 13.26 -1.40 -7.12
C GLY A 242 12.95 -1.86 -5.70
N SER A 243 11.95 -1.26 -5.06
CA SER A 243 11.46 -1.61 -3.73
C SER A 243 10.91 -3.04 -3.61
N LYS A 244 10.74 -3.47 -2.35
CA LYS A 244 10.16 -4.75 -1.96
C LYS A 244 8.71 -4.55 -1.53
N ILE A 245 7.79 -5.31 -2.13
CA ILE A 245 6.37 -5.33 -1.72
C ILE A 245 6.07 -6.65 -1.02
N VAL A 246 5.32 -6.59 0.09
CA VAL A 246 4.89 -7.77 0.86
C VAL A 246 3.36 -7.89 0.80
N LEU A 247 2.87 -9.00 0.27
CA LEU A 247 1.46 -9.35 0.22
C LEU A 247 1.18 -10.44 1.26
N ALA A 248 0.49 -10.08 2.34
CA ALA A 248 0.17 -11.02 3.40
C ALA A 248 -0.93 -12.01 2.98
N CYS A 249 -0.87 -13.24 3.48
CA CYS A 249 -2.00 -14.17 3.43
C CYS A 249 -2.50 -14.47 4.85
N PRO A 250 -3.81 -14.33 5.15
CA PRO A 250 -4.38 -14.66 6.45
C PRO A 250 -4.23 -16.14 6.85
#